data_AF-A0A813J0G2-F1
#
_entry.id   AF-A0A813J0G2-F1
#
_cell.length_a   1.000
_cell.length_b   1.000
_cell.length_c   1.000
_cell.angle_alpha   90.00
_cell.angle_beta   90.00
_cell.angle_gamma   90.00
#
_symmetry.space_group_name_H-M   'P 1'
#
loop_
_entity.id
_entity.type
_entity.pdbx_description
1 polymer ?
#
loop_
_entity_poly.entity_id
_entity_poly.type
_entity_poly.pdbx_seq_one_letter_code
_entity_poly.pdbx_strand_id
1 'polypeptide(L)'
;GRNIKAESTKGSRGLNLKRDCLPGPGQYEAPPSCMNEMPNVKIGTAKVPGMLDEAIRGTKANPAPGSYDTNLLPNGDRLDMPTGGEFGKRSRDSFLDEVMKNKEFVPAPGRYDAKSQMDLKTIKIARDRVNDQGLDKFSQK
;
A
#
# COMPACT_ATOMS: atom_id res chain seq x y z
N GLY A 1 -96.06 22.55 8.95
CA GLY A 1 -96.88 21.51 8.29
C GLY A 1 -96.10 20.90 7.14
N ARG A 2 -96.01 19.56 7.13
CA ARG A 2 -95.74 18.58 6.05
C ARG A 2 -95.18 19.05 4.69
N ASN A 3 -94.07 18.43 4.30
CA ASN A 3 -93.52 18.26 2.94
C ASN A 3 -94.57 17.74 1.94
N ILE A 4 -94.56 18.24 0.69
CA ILE A 4 -94.75 17.51 -0.59
C ILE A 4 -94.20 18.47 -1.68
N LYS A 5 -93.21 18.15 -2.53
CA LYS A 5 -93.36 17.35 -3.77
C LYS A 5 -91.98 16.97 -4.31
N ALA A 6 -91.81 15.68 -4.58
CA ALA A 6 -90.81 15.17 -5.49
C ALA A 6 -91.40 15.22 -6.90
N GLU A 7 -90.65 15.74 -7.87
CA GLU A 7 -90.86 15.42 -9.29
C GLU A 7 -89.53 14.97 -9.88
N SER A 8 -89.50 13.68 -10.22
CA SER A 8 -88.47 12.99 -10.97
C SER A 8 -88.71 13.24 -12.46
N THR A 9 -87.69 13.64 -13.21
CA THR A 9 -87.62 13.18 -14.61
C THR A 9 -86.20 13.22 -15.16
N LYS A 10 -85.76 12.04 -15.61
CA LYS A 10 -84.58 11.78 -16.43
C LYS A 10 -84.69 12.55 -17.75
N GLY A 11 -83.68 13.35 -18.08
CA GLY A 11 -83.45 13.92 -19.41
C GLY A 11 -81.96 14.26 -19.52
N SER A 12 -81.12 13.28 -19.85
CA SER A 12 -80.59 13.07 -21.19
C SER A 12 -79.85 14.29 -21.79
N ARG A 13 -78.56 14.04 -22.07
CA ARG A 13 -77.74 14.65 -23.13
C ARG A 13 -77.46 16.15 -23.00
N GLY A 14 -76.30 16.43 -22.44
CA GLY A 14 -75.59 17.66 -22.73
C GLY A 14 -74.23 17.69 -22.08
N LEU A 15 -73.25 17.04 -22.71
CA LEU A 15 -71.82 17.32 -22.54
C LEU A 15 -71.59 18.82 -22.74
N ASN A 16 -71.74 19.61 -21.69
CA ASN A 16 -71.38 21.03 -21.65
C ASN A 16 -70.06 21.16 -20.90
N LEU A 17 -68.99 20.57 -21.45
CA LEU A 17 -67.60 20.69 -20.95
C LEU A 17 -67.09 22.15 -20.85
N LYS A 18 -67.91 23.16 -21.15
CA LYS A 18 -67.56 24.59 -21.09
C LYS A 18 -68.24 25.36 -19.95
N ARG A 19 -69.32 24.83 -19.36
CA ARG A 19 -70.06 25.54 -18.28
C ARG A 19 -69.57 25.17 -16.87
N ASP A 20 -69.00 23.98 -16.71
CA ASP A 20 -68.51 23.49 -15.40
C ASP A 20 -67.09 23.98 -15.07
N CYS A 21 -66.49 24.82 -15.93
CA CYS A 21 -65.13 25.36 -15.74
C CYS A 21 -65.13 26.80 -15.22
N LEU A 22 -66.29 27.41 -14.99
CA LEU A 22 -66.38 28.73 -14.38
C LEU A 22 -66.61 28.53 -12.88
N PRO A 23 -65.71 29.02 -12.01
CA PRO A 23 -65.93 28.94 -10.57
C PRO A 23 -67.27 29.61 -10.23
N GLY A 24 -68.04 28.96 -9.36
CA GLY A 24 -69.31 29.48 -8.88
C GLY A 24 -69.12 30.84 -8.19
N PRO A 25 -70.17 31.66 -8.08
CA PRO A 25 -70.10 32.93 -7.35
C PRO A 25 -69.69 32.65 -5.89
N GLY A 26 -68.46 32.99 -5.53
CA GLY A 26 -67.81 32.66 -4.25
C GLY A 26 -66.49 31.89 -4.37
N GLN A 27 -66.16 31.34 -5.53
CA GLN A 27 -64.92 30.58 -5.78
C GLN A 27 -63.79 31.39 -6.45
N TYR A 28 -63.92 32.72 -6.45
CA TYR A 28 -62.87 33.64 -6.90
C TYR A 28 -61.98 34.15 -5.75
N GLU A 29 -61.98 33.47 -4.60
CA GLU A 29 -61.03 33.82 -3.55
C GLU A 29 -59.62 33.56 -4.09
N ALA A 30 -58.82 34.63 -4.19
CA ALA A 30 -57.42 34.49 -4.53
C ALA A 30 -56.79 33.53 -3.51
N PRO A 31 -56.04 32.50 -3.95
CA PRO A 31 -55.34 31.65 -3.01
C PRO A 31 -54.52 32.56 -2.09
N PRO A 32 -54.54 32.32 -0.75
CA PRO A 32 -53.83 33.16 0.19
C PRO A 32 -52.40 33.30 -0.29
N SER A 33 -51.95 34.55 -0.46
CA SER A 33 -50.71 34.91 -1.11
C SER A 33 -49.60 33.90 -0.85
N CYS A 34 -48.89 33.48 -1.89
CA CYS A 34 -47.71 32.60 -1.88
C CYS A 34 -46.59 32.99 -0.88
N MET A 35 -46.77 34.10 -0.17
CA MET A 35 -45.97 34.54 0.97
C MET A 35 -45.93 33.54 2.14
N ASN A 36 -46.92 32.64 2.28
CA ASN A 36 -46.92 31.59 3.31
C ASN A 36 -46.21 30.28 2.89
N GLU A 37 -45.87 30.11 1.62
CA GLU A 37 -45.28 28.86 1.09
C GLU A 37 -43.76 28.89 1.02
N MET A 38 -43.13 30.06 1.19
CA MET A 38 -41.68 30.13 1.24
C MET A 38 -41.20 29.73 2.64
N PRO A 39 -40.54 28.57 2.82
CA PRO A 39 -39.90 28.27 4.09
C PRO A 39 -38.90 29.38 4.39
N ASN A 40 -39.03 30.01 5.55
CA ASN A 40 -38.11 31.05 6.02
C ASN A 40 -36.67 30.56 5.83
N VAL A 41 -35.93 31.18 4.91
CA VAL A 41 -34.53 30.84 4.65
C VAL A 41 -33.77 31.20 5.92
N LYS A 42 -33.44 30.19 6.71
CA LYS A 42 -32.64 30.38 7.92
C LYS A 42 -31.25 30.80 7.47
N ILE A 43 -30.85 32.01 7.85
CA ILE A 43 -29.47 32.46 7.70
C ILE A 43 -28.61 31.47 8.49
N GLY A 44 -27.69 30.78 7.81
CA GLY A 44 -26.85 29.77 8.43
C GLY A 44 -26.06 30.40 9.57
N THR A 45 -26.16 29.83 10.78
CA THR A 45 -25.40 30.27 11.96
C THR A 45 -23.94 29.82 11.92
N ALA A 46 -23.41 29.55 10.73
CA ALA A 46 -22.05 29.09 10.54
C ALA A 46 -21.09 30.24 10.90
N LYS A 47 -20.23 30.01 11.89
CA LYS A 47 -19.14 30.92 12.20
C LYS A 47 -18.12 30.83 11.08
N VAL A 48 -18.16 31.79 10.16
CA VAL A 48 -17.12 31.95 9.15
C VAL A 48 -15.89 32.52 9.88
N PRO A 49 -14.70 31.91 9.73
CA PRO A 49 -13.48 32.46 10.31
C PRO A 49 -13.27 33.89 9.80
N GLY A 50 -12.88 34.79 10.68
CA GLY A 50 -12.56 36.17 10.28
C GLY A 50 -11.25 36.21 9.49
N MET A 51 -10.96 37.34 8.83
CA MET A 51 -9.70 37.55 8.12
C MET A 51 -8.47 37.28 9.01
N LEU A 52 -8.57 37.63 10.30
CA LEU A 52 -7.50 37.37 11.27
C LEU A 52 -7.30 35.87 11.50
N ASP A 53 -8.37 35.08 11.59
CA ASP A 53 -8.30 33.64 11.78
C ASP A 53 -7.68 32.94 10.57
N GLU A 54 -8.00 33.42 9.36
CA GLU A 54 -7.39 32.92 8.12
C GLU A 54 -5.91 33.27 8.04
N ALA A 55 -5.52 34.48 8.43
CA ALA A 55 -4.12 34.88 8.49
C ALA A 55 -3.33 34.01 9.49
N ILE A 56 -3.86 33.80 10.69
CA ILE A 56 -3.25 32.94 11.72
C ILE A 56 -3.10 31.50 11.20
N ARG A 57 -4.12 30.98 10.52
CA ARG A 57 -4.08 29.63 9.93
C ARG A 57 -3.00 29.53 8.85
N GLY A 58 -2.86 30.54 8.00
CA GLY A 58 -1.81 30.60 6.99
C GLY A 58 -0.41 30.62 7.59
N THR A 59 -0.20 31.42 8.64
CA THR A 59 1.11 31.49 9.32
C THR A 59 1.47 30.22 10.09
N LYS A 60 0.47 29.43 10.52
CA LYS A 60 0.73 28.15 11.19
C LYS A 60 1.36 27.11 10.24
N ALA A 61 1.02 27.16 8.95
CA ALA A 61 1.60 26.26 7.96
C ALA A 61 3.04 26.65 7.57
N ASN A 62 3.36 27.94 7.61
CA ASN A 62 4.65 28.48 7.21
C ASN A 62 5.27 29.30 8.36
N PRO A 63 5.94 28.65 9.33
CA PRO A 63 6.64 29.35 10.39
C PRO A 63 7.83 30.15 9.82
N ALA A 64 8.33 31.11 10.61
CA ALA A 64 9.48 31.90 10.22
C ALA A 64 10.72 31.03 9.94
N PRO A 65 11.61 31.42 9.01
CA PRO A 65 12.85 30.71 8.78
C PRO A 65 13.66 30.66 10.10
N GLY A 66 14.06 29.45 10.51
CA GLY A 66 14.76 29.20 11.78
C GLY A 66 13.86 28.79 12.96
N SER A 67 12.53 28.82 12.81
CA SER A 67 11.59 28.31 13.83
C SER A 67 11.22 26.83 13.66
N TYR A 68 11.83 26.13 12.70
CA TYR A 68 11.63 24.70 12.50
C TYR A 68 12.44 23.91 13.55
N ASP A 69 11.76 23.15 14.40
CA ASP A 69 12.42 22.19 15.28
C ASP A 69 12.71 20.91 14.49
N THR A 70 13.99 20.56 14.34
CA THR A 70 14.43 19.37 13.62
C THR A 70 14.04 18.07 14.31
N ASN A 71 13.68 18.14 15.59
CA ASN A 71 13.28 16.98 16.38
C ASN A 71 11.76 16.78 16.42
N LEU A 72 10.98 17.60 15.73
CA LEU A 72 9.54 17.48 15.65
C LEU A 72 9.11 17.09 14.24
N LEU A 73 8.26 16.08 14.16
CA LEU A 73 7.57 15.71 12.93
C LEU A 73 6.47 16.73 12.61
N PRO A 74 5.99 16.80 11.35
CA PRO A 74 4.91 17.70 10.96
C PRO A 74 3.59 17.51 11.74
N ASN A 75 3.38 16.31 12.30
CA ASN A 75 2.24 15.99 13.15
C ASN A 75 2.42 16.43 14.63
N GLY A 76 3.59 16.97 14.99
CA GLY A 76 3.92 17.42 16.34
C GLY A 76 4.52 16.34 17.24
N ASP A 77 4.68 15.12 16.74
CA ASP A 77 5.36 14.06 17.49
C ASP A 77 6.86 14.32 17.52
N ARG A 78 7.50 13.97 18.64
CA ARG A 78 8.95 13.99 18.70
C ARG A 78 9.52 12.87 17.84
N LEU A 79 10.55 13.22 17.07
CA LEU A 79 11.38 12.25 16.40
C LEU A 79 12.15 11.52 17.51
N ASP A 80 11.64 10.37 17.93
CA ASP A 80 12.43 9.41 18.71
C ASP A 80 13.54 8.93 17.78
N MET A 81 14.65 9.67 17.76
CA MET A 81 15.88 9.26 17.11
C MET A 81 16.25 7.92 17.74
N PRO A 82 16.19 6.79 17.02
CA PRO A 82 16.76 5.57 17.54
C PRO A 82 18.22 5.89 17.82
N THR A 83 18.68 5.62 19.05
CA THR A 83 20.08 5.75 19.45
C THR A 83 20.91 5.21 18.29
N GLY A 84 21.62 6.11 17.58
CA GLY A 84 22.18 5.84 16.27
C GLY A 84 22.91 4.50 16.29
N GLY A 85 22.63 3.65 15.30
CA GLY A 85 23.17 2.29 15.27
C GLY A 85 24.67 2.31 15.54
N GLU A 86 25.11 1.56 16.55
CA GLU A 86 26.53 1.50 16.87
C GLU A 86 27.26 0.92 15.65
N PHE A 87 28.19 1.71 15.08
CA PHE A 87 29.13 1.16 14.11
C PHE A 87 29.91 0.06 14.82
N GLY A 88 29.75 -1.18 14.36
CA GLY A 88 30.35 -2.33 15.01
C GLY A 88 31.83 -2.08 15.27
N LYS A 89 32.23 -2.07 16.54
CA LYS A 89 33.58 -1.74 17.04
C LYS A 89 34.66 -2.75 16.64
N ARG A 90 34.37 -3.62 15.66
CA ARG A 90 35.35 -4.56 15.13
C ARG A 90 36.46 -3.77 14.43
N SER A 91 37.69 -4.05 14.81
CA SER A 91 38.84 -3.73 13.96
C SER A 91 38.63 -4.47 12.65
N ARG A 92 38.38 -3.73 11.56
CA ARG A 92 38.42 -4.33 10.23
C ARG A 92 39.89 -4.60 9.92
N ASP A 93 40.18 -5.81 9.47
CA ASP A 93 41.50 -6.16 8.98
C ASP A 93 41.87 -5.17 7.86
N SER A 94 43.10 -4.67 7.88
CA SER A 94 43.58 -3.78 6.83
C SER A 94 43.83 -4.59 5.55
N PHE A 95 43.88 -3.90 4.41
CA PHE A 95 44.26 -4.53 3.14
C PHE A 95 45.62 -5.25 3.24
N LEU A 96 46.55 -4.72 4.04
CA LEU A 96 47.86 -5.34 4.25
C LEU A 96 47.75 -6.66 5.03
N ASP A 97 46.87 -6.73 6.02
CA ASP A 97 46.62 -7.95 6.80
C ASP A 97 46.05 -9.06 5.92
N GLU A 98 45.14 -8.70 5.01
CA GLU A 98 44.58 -9.64 4.04
C GLU A 98 45.64 -10.15 3.04
N VAL A 99 46.51 -9.25 2.54
CA VAL A 99 47.61 -9.65 1.65
C VAL A 99 48.62 -10.56 2.36
N MET A 100 48.94 -10.29 3.62
CA MET A 100 49.83 -11.16 4.41
C MET A 100 49.23 -12.56 4.59
N LYS A 101 47.95 -12.62 4.98
CA LYS A 101 47.21 -13.89 5.14
C LYS A 101 47.16 -14.68 3.84
N ASN A 102 46.92 -14.03 2.71
CA ASN A 102 46.89 -14.69 1.40
C ASN A 102 48.26 -15.22 0.99
N LYS A 103 49.35 -14.53 1.35
CA LYS A 103 50.72 -14.98 1.06
C LYS A 103 51.15 -16.17 1.91
N GLU A 104 50.58 -16.36 3.11
CA GLU A 104 50.87 -17.52 3.95
C GLU A 104 50.57 -18.85 3.25
N PHE A 105 49.55 -18.87 2.37
CA PHE A 105 49.15 -20.05 1.60
C PHE A 105 49.91 -20.21 0.27
N VAL A 106 50.76 -19.26 -0.11
CA VAL A 106 51.56 -19.34 -1.34
C VAL A 106 52.92 -19.95 -1.00
N PRO A 107 53.22 -21.19 -1.43
CA PRO A 107 54.51 -21.78 -1.17
C PRO A 107 55.61 -21.00 -1.90
N ALA A 108 56.81 -20.99 -1.32
CA ALA A 108 57.97 -20.36 -1.93
C ALA A 108 58.24 -20.97 -3.33
N PRO A 109 58.73 -20.16 -4.30
CA PRO A 109 59.13 -20.68 -5.60
C PRO A 109 60.14 -21.82 -5.42
N GLY A 110 59.84 -22.99 -6.01
CA GLY A 110 60.62 -24.22 -5.85
C GLY A 110 60.15 -25.18 -4.74
N ARG A 111 59.16 -24.79 -3.91
CA ARG A 111 58.50 -25.66 -2.92
C ARG A 111 57.09 -26.10 -3.33
N TYR A 112 56.74 -25.93 -4.60
CA TYR A 112 55.53 -26.53 -5.14
C TYR A 112 55.75 -28.04 -5.22
N ASP A 113 55.16 -28.78 -4.29
CA ASP A 113 55.02 -30.23 -4.42
C ASP A 113 54.05 -30.49 -5.57
N ALA A 114 54.58 -30.71 -6.77
CA ALA A 114 53.83 -31.22 -7.91
C ALA A 114 53.49 -32.69 -7.63
N LYS A 115 52.54 -32.93 -6.73
CA LYS A 115 51.93 -34.25 -6.57
C LYS A 115 51.16 -34.52 -7.87
N SER A 116 51.82 -35.22 -8.78
CA SER A 116 51.22 -35.66 -10.03
C SER A 116 50.00 -36.50 -9.67
N GLN A 117 48.81 -36.14 -10.17
CA GLN A 117 47.61 -36.97 -9.96
C GLN A 117 47.77 -38.40 -10.54
N MET A 118 48.82 -38.64 -11.34
CA MET A 118 49.20 -39.95 -11.87
C MET A 118 49.82 -40.86 -10.79
N ASP A 119 50.47 -40.31 -9.76
CA ASP A 119 51.13 -41.11 -8.70
C ASP A 119 50.11 -41.78 -7.77
N LEU A 120 48.89 -41.24 -7.70
CA LEU A 120 47.79 -41.82 -6.92
C LEU A 120 47.08 -42.97 -7.66
N LYS A 121 47.32 -43.14 -8.97
CA LYS A 121 46.63 -44.10 -9.83
C LYS A 121 47.52 -45.22 -10.36
N THR A 122 48.77 -45.34 -9.92
CA THR A 122 49.62 -46.47 -10.29
C THR A 122 49.09 -47.75 -9.64
N ILE A 123 48.26 -48.49 -10.39
CA ILE A 123 47.93 -49.88 -10.12
C ILE A 123 49.26 -50.65 -10.17
N LYS A 124 49.70 -51.19 -9.02
CA LYS A 124 50.81 -52.14 -8.99
C LYS A 124 50.38 -53.37 -9.78
N ILE A 125 50.81 -53.47 -11.04
CA ILE A 125 50.66 -54.69 -11.82
C ILE A 125 51.61 -55.70 -11.18
N ALA A 126 51.06 -56.55 -10.31
CA ALA A 126 51.76 -57.73 -9.81
C ALA A 126 51.91 -58.70 -10.99
N ARG A 127 53.03 -58.61 -11.71
CA ARG A 127 53.56 -59.76 -12.45
C ARG A 127 54.07 -60.71 -11.38
N ASP A 128 53.22 -61.65 -10.97
CA ASP A 128 53.62 -63.01 -10.57
C ASP A 128 52.39 -63.75 -10.04
N ARG A 129 51.87 -64.65 -10.88
CA ARG A 129 51.30 -65.96 -10.53
C ARG A 129 50.84 -66.64 -11.82
N VAL A 130 51.78 -66.93 -12.71
CA VAL A 130 51.62 -68.12 -13.55
C VAL A 130 52.20 -69.25 -12.72
N ASN A 131 51.32 -69.99 -12.05
CA ASN A 131 51.69 -71.25 -11.44
C ASN A 131 51.97 -72.22 -12.59
N ASP A 132 53.25 -72.42 -12.94
CA ASP A 132 53.69 -73.54 -13.76
C ASP A 132 53.49 -74.84 -12.98
N GLN A 133 52.23 -75.25 -12.81
CA GLN A 133 51.89 -76.58 -12.31
C GLN A 133 51.86 -77.56 -13.49
N GLY A 134 53.05 -78.09 -13.80
CA GLY A 134 53.23 -79.51 -14.09
C GLY A 134 52.89 -80.01 -15.49
N LEU A 135 53.72 -79.69 -16.49
CA LEU A 135 53.66 -80.35 -17.80
C LEU A 135 54.81 -81.33 -18.11
N ASP A 136 55.67 -81.70 -17.14
CA ASP A 136 56.85 -82.55 -17.40
C ASP A 136 56.87 -83.92 -16.72
N LYS A 137 55.77 -84.38 -16.12
CA LYS A 137 55.75 -85.67 -15.40
C LYS A 137 55.53 -86.92 -16.29
N PHE A 138 55.44 -86.78 -17.62
CA PHE A 138 55.22 -87.91 -18.53
C PHE A 138 56.29 -88.12 -19.60
N SER A 139 57.48 -87.50 -19.50
CA SER A 139 58.53 -87.63 -20.53
C SER A 139 59.65 -88.63 -20.22
N GLN A 140 59.52 -89.54 -19.25
CA GLN A 140 60.53 -90.60 -19.04
C GLN A 140 59.94 -91.93 -18.59
N LYS A 141 59.61 -92.79 -19.56
CA LYS A 141 60.13 -94.17 -19.75
C LYS A 141 59.27 -94.94 -20.73
#